data_AF-A0A0G4B5D6-F1
#
_entry.id   AF-A0A0G4B5D6-F1
#
_cell.length_a   1.000
_cell.length_b   1.000
_cell.length_c   1.000
_cell.angle_alpha   90.00
_cell.angle_beta   90.00
_cell.angle_gamma   90.00
#
_symmetry.space_group_name_H-M   'P 1'
#
loop_
_entity.id
_entity.type
_entity.pdbx_description
1 polymer ?
#
loop_
_entity_poly.entity_id
_entity_poly.type
_entity_poly.pdbx_seq_one_letter_code
_entity_poly.pdbx_strand_id
1 'polypeptide(L)'
;MQIITTKQKLAGVLHGIIVLFAYTSFLWLDWKLIVIGVLLYYIQLKIFDGCILTYAQFGKWNYSFTAHYAGKILRKFNVDIEDKKIKRFIDILAPIFLVLAIVLQVILKYRPLVVWKIW
;
A
#
# COMPACT_ATOMS: atom_id res chain seq x y z
N MET A 1 -10.41 24.25 -3.47
CA MET A 1 -9.21 23.72 -4.14
C MET A 1 -8.02 23.95 -3.21
N GLN A 2 -7.52 22.93 -2.51
CA GLN A 2 -6.37 23.11 -1.61
C GLN A 2 -5.11 23.37 -2.45
N ILE A 3 -4.40 24.45 -2.17
CA ILE A 3 -3.12 24.78 -2.81
C ILE A 3 -2.08 23.78 -2.26
N ILE A 4 -1.66 22.82 -3.08
CA ILE A 4 -0.67 21.81 -2.69
C ILE A 4 0.72 22.45 -2.80
N THR A 5 1.42 22.55 -1.67
CA THR A 5 2.79 23.06 -1.62
C THR A 5 3.79 22.12 -2.31
N THR A 6 4.94 22.62 -2.76
CA THR A 6 6.01 21.79 -3.35
C THR A 6 6.45 20.66 -2.42
N LYS A 7 6.48 20.91 -1.10
CA LYS A 7 6.78 19.89 -0.08
C LYS A 7 5.74 18.77 -0.05
N GLN A 8 4.45 19.10 -0.15
CA GLN A 8 3.38 18.10 -0.19
C GLN A 8 3.38 17.28 -1.49
N LYS A 9 3.78 17.89 -2.62
CA LYS A 9 3.98 17.16 -3.88
C LYS A 9 5.10 16.12 -3.75
N LEU A 10 6.24 16.53 -3.19
CA LEU A 10 7.38 15.64 -2.95
C LEU A 10 7.01 14.50 -1.98
N ALA A 11 6.34 14.83 -0.87
CA ALA A 11 5.84 13.82 0.07
C ALA A 11 4.91 12.82 -0.61
N GLY A 12 4.04 13.27 -1.52
CA GLY A 12 3.17 12.38 -2.28
C GLY A 12 3.91 11.46 -3.25
N VAL A 13 4.98 11.93 -3.88
CA VAL A 13 5.84 11.09 -4.73
C VAL A 13 6.54 10.03 -3.89
N LEU A 14 7.15 10.41 -2.78
CA LEU A 14 7.83 9.47 -1.87
C LEU A 14 6.84 8.43 -1.31
N HIS A 15 5.64 8.86 -0.92
CA HIS A 15 4.59 7.96 -0.46
C HIS A 15 4.15 6.99 -1.57
N GLY A 16 3.99 7.47 -2.80
CA GLY A 16 3.70 6.64 -3.96
C GLY A 16 4.79 5.58 -4.20
N ILE A 17 6.06 5.97 -4.08
CA ILE A 17 7.20 5.05 -4.20
C ILE A 17 7.12 3.96 -3.11
N ILE A 18 6.90 4.34 -1.85
CA ILE A 18 6.77 3.38 -0.74
C ILE A 18 5.62 2.39 -1.00
N VAL A 19 4.48 2.89 -1.46
CA VAL A 19 3.31 2.04 -1.81
C VAL A 19 3.64 1.09 -2.96
N LEU A 20 4.37 1.53 -3.99
CA LEU A 20 4.82 0.67 -5.08
C LEU A 20 5.78 -0.42 -4.61
N PHE A 21 6.73 -0.08 -3.73
CA PHE A 21 7.61 -1.07 -3.09
C PHE A 21 6.82 -2.08 -2.27
N ALA A 22 5.81 -1.64 -1.53
CA ALA A 22 4.94 -2.53 -0.76
C ALA A 22 4.14 -3.48 -1.68
N TYR A 23 3.57 -2.98 -2.79
CA TYR A 23 2.80 -3.80 -3.72
C TYR A 23 3.64 -4.79 -4.53
N THR A 24 4.91 -4.47 -4.78
CA THR A 24 5.84 -5.36 -5.47
C THR A 24 6.61 -6.28 -4.52
N SER A 25 6.38 -6.17 -3.20
CA SER A 25 7.15 -6.89 -2.17
C SER A 25 7.17 -8.41 -2.37
N PHE A 26 6.10 -9.01 -2.90
CA PHE A 26 6.04 -10.45 -3.18
C PHE A 26 7.14 -10.96 -4.12
N LEU A 27 7.74 -10.09 -4.94
CA LEU A 27 8.83 -10.42 -5.86
C LEU A 27 10.22 -10.32 -5.24
N TRP A 28 10.42 -9.54 -4.18
CA TRP A 28 11.78 -9.22 -3.72
C TRP A 28 11.98 -9.36 -2.21
N LEU A 29 10.91 -9.47 -1.44
CA LEU A 29 10.93 -9.55 0.01
C LEU A 29 10.48 -10.95 0.48
N ASP A 30 11.16 -11.49 1.48
CA ASP A 30 10.77 -12.76 2.13
C ASP A 30 9.31 -12.73 2.59
N TRP A 31 8.56 -13.80 2.31
CA TRP A 31 7.15 -13.89 2.69
C TRP A 31 6.93 -13.70 4.20
N LYS A 32 7.89 -14.09 5.07
CA LYS A 32 7.79 -13.86 6.53
C LYS A 32 7.80 -12.38 6.87
N LEU A 33 8.65 -11.61 6.18
CA LEU A 33 8.68 -10.15 6.32
C LEU A 33 7.40 -9.50 5.78
N ILE A 34 6.86 -10.01 4.69
CA ILE A 34 5.57 -9.56 4.15
C ILE A 34 4.45 -9.82 5.17
N VAL A 35 4.40 -10.99 5.82
CA VAL A 35 3.44 -11.29 6.90
C VAL A 35 3.53 -10.23 8.00
N ILE A 36 4.73 -9.95 8.51
CA ILE A 36 4.93 -8.94 9.55
C ILE A 36 4.45 -7.57 9.07
N GLY A 37 4.82 -7.16 7.86
CA GLY A 37 4.41 -5.88 7.28
C GLY A 37 2.89 -5.75 7.14
N VAL A 38 2.22 -6.80 6.65
CA VAL A 38 0.76 -6.85 6.51
C VAL A 38 0.08 -6.78 7.89
N LEU A 39 0.58 -7.49 8.88
CA LEU A 39 0.07 -7.42 10.26
C LEU A 39 0.22 -6.00 10.83
N LEU A 40 1.40 -5.39 10.70
CA LEU A 40 1.64 -4.02 11.14
C LEU A 40 0.72 -3.02 10.43
N TYR A 41 0.50 -3.20 9.12
CA TYR A 41 -0.43 -2.39 8.35
C TYR A 41 -1.86 -2.48 8.90
N TYR A 42 -2.38 -3.68 9.16
CA TYR A 42 -3.72 -3.84 9.72
C TYR A 42 -3.83 -3.35 11.17
N ILE A 43 -2.79 -3.53 11.98
CA ILE A 43 -2.72 -2.96 13.33
C ILE A 43 -2.81 -1.43 13.24
N GLN A 44 -2.02 -0.81 12.36
CA GLN A 44 -2.06 0.62 12.13
C GLN A 44 -3.47 1.09 11.70
N LEU A 45 -4.08 0.40 10.73
CA LEU A 45 -5.45 0.72 10.30
C LEU A 45 -6.45 0.63 11.45
N LYS A 46 -6.32 -0.37 12.33
CA LYS A 46 -7.25 -0.57 13.46
C LYS A 46 -7.07 0.46 14.56
N ILE A 47 -5.85 0.93 14.82
CA ILE A 47 -5.56 1.91 15.87
C ILE A 47 -5.87 3.34 15.41
N PHE A 48 -5.49 3.68 14.18
CA PHE A 48 -5.52 5.06 13.69
C PHE A 48 -6.63 5.33 12.66
N ASP A 49 -7.43 4.32 12.31
CA ASP A 49 -8.49 4.39 11.30
C ASP A 49 -7.98 4.95 9.94
N GLY A 50 -6.72 4.63 9.62
CA GLY A 50 -6.02 5.17 8.47
C GLY A 50 -4.53 4.85 8.44
N CYS A 51 -3.87 5.28 7.37
CA CYS A 51 -2.42 5.16 7.24
C CYS A 51 -1.75 6.42 7.80
N ILE A 52 -0.78 6.24 8.70
CA ILE A 52 -0.02 7.34 9.32
C ILE A 52 0.64 8.21 8.25
N LEU A 53 1.18 7.60 7.19
CA LEU A 53 1.77 8.34 6.06
C LEU A 53 0.73 9.18 5.30
N THR A 54 -0.51 8.68 5.17
CA THR A 54 -1.59 9.46 4.53
C THR A 54 -2.01 10.63 5.41
N TYR A 55 -2.10 10.42 6.73
CA TYR A 55 -2.37 11.50 7.68
C TYR A 55 -1.25 12.55 7.67
N ALA A 56 0.02 12.15 7.69
CA ALA A 56 1.15 13.06 7.62
C ALA A 56 1.14 13.92 6.33
N GLN A 57 0.63 13.36 5.22
CA GLN A 57 0.56 14.07 3.94
C GLN A 57 -0.66 15.00 3.81
N PHE A 58 -1.84 14.56 4.26
CA PHE A 58 -3.11 15.27 4.02
C PHE A 58 -3.77 15.86 5.27
N GLY A 59 -3.24 15.56 6.46
CA GLY A 59 -3.81 15.97 7.75
C GLY A 59 -5.17 15.35 8.07
N LYS A 60 -5.56 14.27 7.37
CA LYS A 60 -6.89 13.64 7.48
C LYS A 60 -6.77 12.16 7.76
N TRP A 61 -7.34 11.73 8.88
CA TRP A 61 -7.64 10.32 9.16
C TRP A 61 -8.81 9.85 8.27
N ASN A 62 -9.00 8.54 8.13
CA ASN A 62 -9.96 7.95 7.19
C ASN A 62 -9.72 8.23 5.71
N TYR A 63 -8.59 8.84 5.37
CA TYR A 63 -8.16 9.06 4.01
C TYR A 63 -7.22 7.94 3.55
N SER A 64 -7.34 7.50 2.30
CA SER A 64 -6.41 6.56 1.69
C SER A 64 -5.68 7.26 0.54
N PHE A 65 -4.35 7.31 0.62
CA PHE A 65 -3.51 7.82 -0.45
C PHE A 65 -3.82 7.12 -1.77
N THR A 66 -3.79 5.79 -1.76
CA THR A 66 -3.98 4.99 -2.95
C THR A 66 -5.39 5.16 -3.51
N ALA A 67 -6.43 5.25 -2.67
CA ALA A 67 -7.79 5.51 -3.14
C ALA A 67 -7.94 6.89 -3.79
N HIS A 68 -7.35 7.94 -3.18
CA HIS A 68 -7.39 9.30 -3.73
C HIS A 68 -6.72 9.41 -5.10
N TYR A 69 -5.52 8.85 -5.25
CA TYR A 69 -4.80 8.92 -6.52
C TYR A 69 -5.42 7.98 -7.57
N ALA A 70 -5.86 6.79 -7.19
CA ALA A 70 -6.56 5.88 -8.10
C ALA A 70 -7.89 6.49 -8.57
N GLY A 71 -8.68 7.08 -7.67
CA GLY A 71 -9.93 7.77 -8.02
C GLY A 71 -9.71 8.92 -9.01
N LYS A 72 -8.65 9.71 -8.83
CA LYS A 72 -8.26 10.75 -9.81
C LYS A 72 -7.90 10.17 -11.18
N ILE A 73 -7.17 9.07 -11.22
CA ILE A 73 -6.79 8.41 -12.47
C ILE A 73 -8.05 7.87 -13.16
N LEU A 74 -8.91 7.16 -12.43
CA LEU A 74 -10.16 6.59 -12.97
C LEU A 74 -11.10 7.66 -13.52
N ARG A 75 -11.25 8.80 -12.82
CA ARG A 75 -12.03 9.94 -13.30
C ARG A 75 -11.46 10.54 -14.59
N LYS A 76 -10.14 10.48 -14.81
CA LYS A 76 -9.52 10.90 -16.07
C LYS A 76 -9.93 9.99 -17.24
N PHE A 77 -10.28 8.74 -16.96
CA PHE A 77 -10.84 7.78 -17.91
C PHE A 77 -12.38 7.75 -17.89
N ASN A 78 -13.03 8.77 -17.31
CA ASN A 78 -14.49 8.89 -17.22
C ASN A 78 -15.16 7.76 -16.42
N VAL A 79 -14.43 7.14 -15.49
CA VAL A 79 -14.94 6.13 -14.56
C VAL A 79 -15.07 6.76 -13.16
N ASP A 80 -16.30 6.89 -12.66
CA ASP A 80 -16.55 7.41 -11.32
C ASP A 80 -16.80 6.26 -10.34
N ILE A 81 -15.80 5.94 -9.52
CA ILE A 81 -15.90 4.97 -8.43
C ILE A 81 -15.71 5.73 -7.13
N GLU A 82 -16.62 5.47 -6.18
CA GLU A 82 -16.53 6.01 -4.82
C GLU A 82 -15.22 5.58 -4.14
N ASP A 83 -14.48 6.53 -3.56
CA ASP A 83 -13.20 6.30 -2.88
C ASP A 83 -13.28 5.19 -1.81
N LYS A 84 -14.43 5.05 -1.15
CA LYS A 84 -14.68 3.98 -0.17
C LYS A 84 -14.63 2.58 -0.79
N LYS A 85 -15.15 2.42 -2.01
CA LYS A 85 -15.09 1.15 -2.76
C LYS A 85 -13.67 0.87 -3.21
N ILE A 86 -12.95 1.90 -3.66
CA ILE A 86 -11.53 1.78 -4.03
C ILE A 86 -10.68 1.38 -2.81
N LYS A 87 -10.91 2.01 -1.65
CA LYS A 87 -10.25 1.66 -0.37
C LYS A 87 -10.48 0.19 -0.02
N ARG A 88 -11.73 -0.29 -0.05
CA ARG A 88 -12.04 -1.71 0.22
C ARG A 88 -11.34 -2.66 -0.74
N PHE A 89 -11.32 -2.32 -2.04
CA PHE A 89 -10.62 -3.12 -3.05
C PHE A 89 -9.12 -3.23 -2.74
N ILE A 90 -8.49 -2.11 -2.39
CA ILE A 90 -7.08 -2.06 -1.99
C ILE A 90 -6.82 -2.87 -0.72
N ASP A 91 -7.70 -2.79 0.28
CA ASP A 91 -7.56 -3.55 1.52
C ASP A 91 -7.64 -5.07 1.29
N ILE A 92 -8.27 -5.51 0.20
CA ILE A 92 -8.30 -6.92 -0.25
C ILE A 92 -7.03 -7.30 -1.02
N LEU A 93 -6.36 -6.35 -1.68
CA LEU A 93 -5.12 -6.64 -2.41
C LEU A 93 -3.96 -7.02 -1.49
N ALA A 94 -3.85 -6.41 -0.32
CA ALA A 94 -2.77 -6.71 0.65
C ALA A 94 -2.66 -8.23 0.99
N PRO A 95 -3.75 -8.93 1.39
CA PRO A 95 -3.69 -10.35 1.65
C PRO A 95 -3.49 -11.18 0.38
N ILE A 96 -3.95 -10.72 -0.79
CA ILE A 96 -3.69 -11.39 -2.08
C ILE A 96 -2.18 -11.41 -2.37
N PHE A 97 -1.48 -10.29 -2.18
CA PHE A 97 -0.02 -10.24 -2.39
C PHE A 97 0.75 -11.13 -1.43
N LEU A 98 0.26 -11.29 -0.20
CA LEU A 98 0.81 -12.27 0.74
C LEU A 98 0.66 -13.70 0.23
N VAL A 99 -0.54 -14.07 -0.25
CA VAL A 99 -0.76 -15.41 -0.83
C VAL A 99 0.12 -15.64 -2.06
N LEU A 100 0.23 -14.64 -2.94
CA LEU A 100 1.12 -14.71 -4.11
C LEU A 100 2.59 -14.88 -3.71
N ALA A 101 3.06 -14.19 -2.67
CA ALA A 101 4.42 -14.34 -2.16
C ALA A 101 4.68 -15.77 -1.67
N ILE A 102 3.73 -16.36 -0.93
CA ILE A 102 3.83 -17.74 -0.45
C ILE A 102 3.85 -18.72 -1.62
N VAL A 103 2.94 -18.59 -2.58
CA VAL A 103 2.89 -19.46 -3.77
C VAL A 103 4.21 -19.38 -4.54
N LEU A 104 4.69 -18.17 -4.81
CA LEU A 104 5.91 -17.95 -5.59
C LEU A 104 7.16 -18.51 -4.87
N GLN A 105 7.32 -18.22 -3.57
CA GLN A 105 8.54 -18.58 -2.84
C GLN A 105 8.53 -20.03 -2.33
N VAL A 106 7.37 -20.54 -1.88
CA VAL A 106 7.27 -21.87 -1.27
C VAL A 106 6.99 -22.96 -2.31
N ILE A 107 6.06 -22.71 -3.24
CA ILE A 107 5.65 -23.70 -4.26
C ILE A 107 6.59 -23.63 -5.46
N LEU A 108 6.78 -22.45 -6.05
CA LEU A 108 7.63 -22.27 -7.23
C LEU A 108 9.12 -22.13 -6.91
N LYS A 109 9.50 -22.22 -5.62
CA LYS A 109 10.90 -22.14 -5.14
C LYS A 109 11.64 -20.87 -5.59
N TYR A 110 10.91 -19.81 -5.86
CA TYR A 110 11.49 -18.52 -6.19
C TYR A 110 12.26 -17.95 -4.99
N ARG A 111 13.47 -17.45 -5.23
CA ARG A 111 14.32 -16.88 -4.17
C ARG A 111 14.20 -15.35 -4.19
N PRO A 112 13.63 -14.74 -3.13
CA PRO A 112 13.57 -13.29 -3.04
C PRO A 112 14.95 -12.68 -2.83
N LEU A 113 15.10 -11.40 -3.17
CA LEU A 113 16.35 -10.65 -3.04
C LEU A 113 16.71 -10.39 -1.57
N VAL A 114 15.71 -10.03 -0.76
CA VAL A 114 15.85 -9.78 0.68
C VAL A 114 15.24 -10.95 1.43
N VAL A 115 16.11 -11.75 2.05
CA VAL A 115 15.73 -12.99 2.75
C VAL A 115 15.79 -12.77 4.26
N TRP A 116 14.81 -13.33 4.98
CA TRP A 116 14.86 -13.33 6.44
C TRP A 116 15.90 -14.34 6.93
N LYS A 117 17.03 -13.83 7.43
CA LYS A 117 18.04 -14.63 8.12
C LYS A 117 17.92 -14.42 9.63
N ILE A 118 17.17 -15.30 10.30
CA ILE A 118 17.47 -15.59 11.70
C ILE A 118 18.42 -16.78 11.66
N TRP A 119 19.59 -16.58 12.26
CA TRP A 119 20.70 -17.52 12.39
C TRP A 119 20.23 -18.90 12.85
#